data_AF-A0A0J1HKJ3-F1
#
_entry.id   AF-A0A0J1HKJ3-F1
#
_cell.length_a   1.000
_cell.length_b   1.000
_cell.length_c   1.000
_cell.angle_alpha   90.00
_cell.angle_beta   90.00
_cell.angle_gamma   90.00
#
_symmetry.space_group_name_H-M   'P 1'
#
loop_
_entity.id
_entity.type
_entity.pdbx_description
1 polymer ?
#
loop_
_entity_poly.entity_id
_entity_poly.type
_entity_poly.pdbx_seq_one_letter_code
_entity_poly.pdbx_strand_id
1 'polypeptide(L)'
;MPRKSYSVEEKYQIVKALGEVNSSLQVSSIYKVHFSTVLEWKYKFDTFGLEGLKETSSWKKYSKELKLSAIQDYASGNYSIREITRMYEISDPSVLRRWIKKYNSHSEIKDTSQGRTSSMTKGRKTTWEERIQIVLDCLGNKKDYQEAANTHQVSYQQIYQWVKKYEDGGVDALKDRRGSTKEESELTQEEKITLQMKKLERENERLRAENLFLKKLEEIERRQK
;
A
#
# COMPACT_ATOMS: atom_id res chain seq x y z
N MET A 1 -3.75 -3.41 -28.44
CA MET A 1 -5.07 -2.81 -28.71
C MET A 1 -5.59 -2.21 -27.41
N PRO A 2 -5.90 -0.91 -27.33
CA PRO A 2 -6.53 -0.33 -26.15
C PRO A 2 -7.88 -1.03 -25.89
N ARG A 3 -8.21 -1.30 -24.62
CA ARG A 3 -9.52 -1.84 -24.25
C ARG A 3 -10.58 -0.77 -24.57
N LYS A 4 -11.47 -1.07 -25.53
CA LYS A 4 -12.67 -0.26 -25.76
C LYS A 4 -13.58 -0.40 -24.54
N SER A 5 -13.85 0.72 -23.86
CA SER A 5 -14.85 0.78 -22.80
C SER A 5 -16.23 0.93 -23.41
N TYR A 6 -17.24 0.33 -22.77
CA TYR A 6 -18.64 0.42 -23.18
C TYR A 6 -19.43 1.01 -22.01
N SER A 7 -20.17 2.07 -22.29
CA SER A 7 -21.14 2.64 -21.35
C SER A 7 -22.25 1.64 -21.02
N VAL A 8 -22.96 1.89 -19.92
CA VAL A 8 -24.10 1.06 -19.50
C VAL A 8 -25.17 1.04 -20.59
N GLU A 9 -25.42 2.18 -21.23
CA GLU A 9 -26.39 2.30 -22.30
C GLU A 9 -25.98 1.49 -23.53
N GLU A 10 -24.72 1.57 -23.96
CA GLU A 10 -24.21 0.75 -25.06
C GLU A 10 -24.31 -0.75 -24.75
N LYS A 11 -23.98 -1.17 -23.52
CA LYS A 11 -24.14 -2.56 -23.08
C LYS A 11 -25.60 -3.00 -23.14
N TYR A 12 -26.53 -2.15 -22.71
CA TYR A 12 -27.96 -2.43 -22.73
C TYR A 12 -28.49 -2.59 -24.17
N GLN A 13 -28.12 -1.70 -25.09
CA GLN A 13 -28.51 -1.80 -26.51
C GLN A 13 -28.00 -3.10 -27.15
N ILE A 14 -26.77 -3.51 -26.81
CA ILE A 14 -26.17 -4.77 -27.31
C ILE A 14 -26.92 -5.99 -26.77
N VAL A 15 -27.32 -5.97 -25.49
CA VAL A 15 -28.11 -7.05 -24.88
C VAL A 15 -29.52 -7.11 -25.48
N LYS A 16 -30.15 -5.95 -25.75
CA LYS A 16 -31.46 -5.88 -26.40
C LYS A 16 -31.41 -6.43 -27.83
N ALA A 17 -30.40 -6.04 -28.61
CA ALA A 17 -30.20 -6.54 -29.97
C ALA A 17 -30.03 -8.08 -30.02
N LEU A 18 -29.45 -8.68 -28.97
CA LEU A 18 -29.37 -10.14 -28.86
C LEU A 18 -30.76 -10.81 -28.72
N GLY A 19 -31.71 -10.16 -28.06
CA GLY A 19 -33.09 -10.65 -27.96
C GLY A 19 -33.86 -10.57 -29.28
N GLU A 20 -33.50 -9.64 -30.16
CA GLU A 20 -34.16 -9.44 -31.45
C GLU A 20 -33.58 -10.33 -32.54
N VAL A 21 -32.24 -10.51 -32.57
CA VAL A 21 -31.53 -11.22 -33.64
C VAL A 21 -31.32 -12.71 -33.31
N ASN A 22 -31.55 -13.14 -32.06
CA ASN A 22 -31.35 -14.51 -31.54
C ASN A 22 -29.98 -15.15 -31.88
N SER A 23 -28.98 -14.35 -32.28
CA SER A 23 -27.64 -14.81 -32.67
C SER A 23 -26.55 -13.94 -32.07
N SER A 24 -25.82 -14.51 -31.10
CA SER A 24 -24.70 -13.85 -30.44
C SER A 24 -23.51 -13.60 -31.37
N LEU A 25 -23.34 -14.43 -32.41
CA LEU A 25 -22.30 -14.27 -33.43
C LEU A 25 -22.57 -13.05 -34.32
N GLN A 26 -23.82 -12.83 -34.71
CA GLN A 26 -24.19 -11.66 -35.52
C GLN A 26 -24.07 -10.36 -34.73
N VAL A 27 -24.57 -10.34 -33.49
CA VAL A 27 -24.40 -9.20 -32.57
C VAL A 27 -22.92 -8.91 -32.32
N SER A 28 -22.09 -9.95 -32.17
CA SER A 28 -20.64 -9.82 -32.02
C SER A 28 -19.99 -9.10 -33.20
N SER A 29 -20.39 -9.45 -34.43
CA SER A 29 -19.86 -8.81 -35.65
C SER A 29 -20.31 -7.36 -35.80
N ILE A 30 -21.59 -7.06 -35.51
CA ILE A 30 -22.16 -5.72 -35.65
C ILE A 30 -21.49 -4.75 -34.66
N TYR A 31 -21.45 -5.13 -33.39
CA TYR A 31 -20.98 -4.24 -32.32
C TYR A 31 -19.48 -4.36 -32.05
N LYS A 32 -18.79 -5.28 -32.74
CA LYS A 32 -17.36 -5.58 -32.54
C LYS A 32 -17.04 -5.94 -31.08
N VAL A 33 -17.95 -6.69 -30.45
CA VAL A 33 -17.82 -7.21 -29.08
C VAL A 33 -17.76 -8.72 -29.15
N HIS A 34 -16.78 -9.35 -28.52
CA HIS A 34 -16.67 -10.81 -28.55
C HIS A 34 -17.95 -11.48 -28.01
N PHE A 35 -18.46 -12.49 -28.71
CA PHE A 35 -19.74 -13.16 -28.40
C PHE A 35 -19.86 -13.60 -26.92
N SER A 36 -18.76 -14.05 -26.31
CA SER A 36 -18.77 -14.44 -24.89
C SER A 36 -19.04 -13.27 -23.94
N THR A 37 -18.61 -12.07 -24.30
CA THR A 37 -18.83 -10.84 -23.53
C THR A 37 -20.29 -10.41 -23.65
N VAL A 38 -20.89 -10.55 -24.83
CA VAL A 38 -22.32 -10.29 -25.05
C VAL A 38 -23.17 -11.23 -24.17
N LEU A 39 -22.85 -12.53 -24.13
CA LEU A 39 -23.55 -13.49 -23.28
C LEU A 39 -23.38 -13.21 -21.79
N GLU A 40 -22.20 -12.72 -21.38
CA GLU A 40 -21.95 -12.33 -19.98
C GLU A 40 -22.77 -11.10 -19.58
N TRP A 41 -22.87 -10.09 -20.46
CA TRP A 41 -23.75 -8.94 -20.22
C TRP A 41 -25.22 -9.34 -20.18
N LYS A 42 -25.66 -10.24 -21.06
CA LYS A 42 -27.03 -10.79 -21.01
C LYS A 42 -27.30 -11.43 -19.65
N TYR A 43 -26.42 -12.33 -19.20
CA TYR A 43 -26.57 -12.96 -17.88
C TYR A 43 -26.63 -11.94 -16.73
N LYS A 44 -25.74 -10.94 -16.73
CA LYS A 44 -25.72 -9.90 -15.69
C LYS A 44 -26.99 -9.04 -15.71
N PHE A 45 -27.50 -8.74 -16.90
CA PHE A 45 -28.76 -8.03 -17.06
C PHE A 45 -29.95 -8.87 -16.57
N ASP A 46 -30.01 -10.15 -16.94
CA ASP A 46 -31.09 -11.05 -16.53
C ASP A 46 -31.10 -11.29 -15.00
N THR A 47 -29.91 -11.26 -14.37
CA THR A 47 -29.76 -11.53 -12.92
C THR A 47 -29.88 -10.27 -12.05
N PHE A 48 -29.29 -9.15 -12.49
CA PHE A 48 -29.13 -7.94 -11.67
C PHE A 48 -29.67 -6.66 -12.35
N GLY A 49 -30.34 -6.79 -13.49
CA GLY A 49 -30.86 -5.66 -14.26
C GLY A 49 -29.77 -4.72 -14.79
N LEU A 50 -30.11 -3.43 -14.94
CA LEU A 50 -29.18 -2.40 -15.40
C LEU A 50 -27.98 -2.22 -14.47
N GLU A 51 -28.14 -2.51 -13.17
CA GLU A 51 -27.04 -2.40 -12.20
C GLU A 51 -25.94 -3.43 -12.48
N GLY A 52 -26.30 -4.61 -13.00
CA GLY A 52 -25.35 -5.64 -13.40
C GLY A 52 -24.46 -5.25 -14.59
N LEU A 53 -24.89 -4.27 -15.40
CA LEU A 53 -24.11 -3.77 -16.54
C LEU A 53 -23.13 -2.66 -16.16
N LYS A 54 -23.28 -2.07 -14.96
CA LYS A 54 -22.36 -1.06 -14.44
C LYS A 54 -20.99 -1.67 -14.14
N GLU A 55 -19.97 -0.89 -14.41
CA GLU A 55 -18.61 -1.26 -14.01
C GLU A 55 -18.46 -1.02 -12.51
N THR A 56 -18.09 -2.07 -11.79
CA THR A 56 -17.78 -1.95 -10.36
C THR A 56 -16.44 -1.22 -10.21
N SER A 57 -16.45 -0.03 -9.62
CA SER A 57 -15.24 0.71 -9.28
C SER A 57 -14.47 0.11 -8.10
N SER A 58 -15.13 -0.75 -7.31
CA SER A 58 -14.56 -1.41 -6.15
C SER A 58 -14.26 -2.89 -6.41
N TRP A 59 -13.17 -3.35 -5.80
CA TRP A 59 -12.79 -4.75 -5.74
C TRP A 59 -13.70 -5.54 -4.77
N LYS A 60 -14.24 -6.68 -5.22
CA LYS A 60 -15.08 -7.58 -4.39
C LYS A 60 -14.20 -8.35 -3.41
N LYS A 61 -14.61 -8.37 -2.14
CA LYS A 61 -13.95 -9.16 -1.09
C LYS A 61 -14.55 -10.56 -1.03
N TYR A 62 -13.69 -11.55 -0.88
CA TYR A 62 -14.06 -12.96 -0.71
C TYR A 62 -13.38 -13.52 0.52
N SER A 63 -14.14 -14.23 1.36
CA SER A 63 -13.62 -14.96 2.52
C SER A 63 -12.83 -16.20 2.10
N LYS A 64 -11.97 -16.70 2.98
CA LYS A 64 -11.17 -17.92 2.82
C LYS A 64 -12.08 -19.11 2.64
N GLU A 65 -13.15 -19.20 3.43
CA GLU A 65 -14.15 -20.27 3.37
C GLU A 65 -14.80 -20.32 1.99
N LEU A 66 -15.33 -19.20 1.49
CA LEU A 66 -15.95 -19.13 0.17
C LEU A 66 -14.98 -19.53 -0.94
N LYS A 67 -13.72 -19.07 -0.86
CA LYS A 67 -12.69 -19.47 -1.83
C LYS A 67 -12.44 -20.97 -1.83
N LEU A 68 -12.38 -21.58 -0.65
CA LEU A 68 -12.14 -23.02 -0.51
C LEU A 68 -13.31 -23.83 -1.05
N SER A 69 -14.56 -23.46 -0.71
CA SER A 69 -15.76 -24.11 -1.25
C SER A 69 -15.79 -24.07 -2.77
N ALA A 70 -15.54 -22.90 -3.38
CA ALA A 70 -15.50 -22.77 -4.84
C ALA A 70 -14.39 -23.62 -5.50
N ILE A 71 -13.25 -23.82 -4.83
CA ILE A 71 -12.16 -24.67 -5.32
C ILE A 71 -12.53 -26.16 -5.17
N GLN A 72 -13.17 -26.53 -4.07
CA GLN A 72 -13.64 -27.90 -3.83
C GLN A 72 -14.69 -28.32 -4.86
N ASP A 73 -15.65 -27.44 -5.17
CA ASP A 73 -16.65 -27.69 -6.20
C ASP A 73 -16.00 -27.85 -7.59
N TYR A 74 -14.96 -27.07 -7.88
CA TYR A 74 -14.17 -27.25 -9.09
C TYR A 74 -13.46 -28.61 -9.10
N ALA A 75 -12.87 -29.01 -7.96
CA ALA A 75 -12.19 -30.30 -7.81
C ALA A 75 -13.16 -31.50 -7.93
N SER A 76 -14.43 -31.32 -7.58
CA SER A 76 -15.46 -32.35 -7.76
C SER A 76 -15.73 -32.69 -9.23
N GLY A 77 -15.39 -31.78 -10.15
CA GLY A 77 -15.59 -31.95 -11.60
C GLY A 77 -17.04 -31.79 -12.07
N ASN A 78 -17.99 -31.55 -11.16
CA ASN A 78 -19.42 -31.48 -11.48
C ASN A 78 -19.86 -30.16 -12.12
N TYR A 79 -19.05 -29.11 -12.00
CA TYR A 79 -19.38 -27.77 -12.46
C TYR A 79 -18.24 -27.17 -13.28
N SER A 80 -18.60 -26.46 -14.35
CA SER A 80 -17.66 -25.63 -15.09
C SER A 80 -17.23 -24.41 -14.27
N ILE A 81 -16.08 -23.83 -14.62
CA ILE A 81 -15.59 -22.58 -14.01
C ILE A 81 -16.64 -21.47 -14.06
N ARG A 82 -17.44 -21.40 -15.13
CA ARG A 82 -18.50 -20.39 -15.28
C ARG A 82 -19.66 -20.62 -14.33
N GLU A 83 -20.09 -21.87 -14.16
CA GLU A 83 -21.16 -22.22 -13.22
C GLU A 83 -20.75 -21.91 -11.79
N ILE A 84 -19.54 -22.29 -11.39
CA ILE A 84 -19.00 -21.99 -10.06
C ILE A 84 -18.87 -20.47 -9.86
N THR A 85 -18.39 -19.75 -10.87
CA THR A 85 -18.28 -18.29 -10.82
C THR A 85 -19.64 -17.64 -10.58
N ARG A 86 -20.71 -18.16 -11.18
CA ARG A 86 -22.07 -17.66 -10.99
C ARG A 86 -22.64 -18.05 -9.62
N MET A 87 -22.49 -19.31 -9.23
CA MET A 87 -22.97 -19.86 -7.95
C MET A 87 -22.41 -19.12 -6.74
N TYR A 88 -21.11 -18.80 -6.77
CA TYR A 88 -20.42 -18.08 -5.70
C TYR A 88 -20.32 -16.57 -5.94
N GLU A 89 -21.02 -16.05 -6.96
CA GLU A 89 -20.97 -14.66 -7.41
C GLU A 89 -19.54 -14.08 -7.50
N ILE A 90 -18.62 -14.89 -8.01
CA ILE A 90 -17.25 -14.49 -8.29
C ILE A 90 -17.29 -13.53 -9.49
N SER A 91 -16.50 -12.46 -9.42
CA SER A 91 -16.63 -11.34 -10.37
C SER A 91 -16.21 -11.69 -11.78
N ASP A 92 -15.27 -12.62 -11.94
CA ASP A 92 -14.78 -13.09 -13.24
C ASP A 92 -14.22 -14.52 -13.12
N PRO A 93 -14.41 -15.39 -14.13
CA PRO A 93 -13.82 -16.73 -14.17
C PRO A 93 -12.31 -16.77 -13.96
N SER A 94 -11.60 -15.72 -14.36
CA SER A 94 -10.15 -15.58 -14.17
C SER A 94 -9.75 -15.41 -12.70
N VAL A 95 -10.65 -14.92 -11.85
CA VAL A 95 -10.45 -14.86 -10.40
C VAL A 95 -10.42 -16.27 -9.82
N LEU A 96 -11.40 -17.11 -10.17
CA LEU A 96 -11.46 -18.51 -9.73
C LEU A 96 -10.24 -19.30 -10.24
N ARG A 97 -9.85 -19.13 -11.52
CA ARG A 97 -8.63 -19.76 -12.07
C ARG A 97 -7.38 -19.40 -11.27
N ARG A 98 -7.28 -18.16 -10.79
CA ARG A 98 -6.15 -17.71 -9.97
C ARG A 98 -6.15 -18.38 -8.60
N TRP A 99 -7.32 -18.57 -7.99
CA TRP A 99 -7.45 -19.29 -6.72
C TRP A 99 -7.05 -20.76 -6.88
N ILE A 100 -7.55 -21.45 -7.91
CA ILE A 100 -7.19 -22.84 -8.23
C ILE A 100 -5.69 -22.97 -8.45
N LYS A 101 -5.09 -22.09 -9.26
CA LYS A 101 -3.64 -22.09 -9.50
C LYS A 101 -2.84 -21.94 -8.20
N LYS A 102 -3.30 -21.06 -7.30
CA LYS A 102 -2.66 -20.84 -5.99
C LYS A 102 -2.82 -22.04 -5.06
N TYR A 103 -3.97 -22.69 -5.09
CA TYR A 103 -4.23 -23.90 -4.32
C TYR A 103 -3.32 -25.05 -4.78
N ASN A 104 -3.21 -25.26 -6.10
CA ASN A 104 -2.37 -26.29 -6.69
C ASN A 104 -0.86 -26.04 -6.48
N SER A 105 -0.44 -24.81 -6.21
CA SER A 105 0.93 -24.49 -5.82
C SER A 105 1.23 -24.71 -4.34
N HIS A 106 0.41 -25.49 -3.63
CA HIS A 106 0.51 -25.78 -2.19
C HIS A 106 0.62 -24.52 -1.31
N SER A 107 0.10 -23.39 -1.80
CA SER A 107 0.16 -22.11 -1.11
C SER A 107 -1.12 -21.88 -0.33
N GLU A 108 -1.01 -21.33 0.88
CA GLU A 108 -2.18 -21.10 1.73
C GLU A 108 -3.18 -20.12 1.06
N ILE A 109 -4.44 -20.56 0.94
CA ILE A 109 -5.56 -19.70 0.56
C ILE A 109 -5.93 -18.85 1.77
N LYS A 110 -5.85 -17.54 1.59
CA LYS A 110 -6.18 -16.52 2.60
C LYS A 110 -7.40 -15.73 2.16
N ASP A 111 -8.03 -15.04 3.10
CA ASP A 111 -9.04 -14.02 2.80
C ASP A 111 -8.52 -13.00 1.79
N THR A 112 -9.45 -12.31 1.15
CA THR A 112 -9.11 -11.16 0.32
C THR A 112 -8.63 -10.04 1.23
N SER A 113 -7.33 -10.02 1.51
CA SER A 113 -6.70 -9.05 2.41
C SER A 113 -6.89 -7.65 1.85
N GLN A 114 -7.46 -6.73 2.64
CA GLN A 114 -7.33 -5.29 2.39
C GLN A 114 -5.86 -5.04 2.09
N GLY A 115 -5.56 -4.56 0.87
CA GLY A 115 -4.19 -4.34 0.42
C GLY A 115 -3.37 -3.71 1.55
N ARG A 116 -2.15 -4.25 1.80
CA ARG A 116 -1.32 -3.98 2.98
C ARG A 116 -1.64 -2.64 3.64
N THR A 117 -2.51 -2.66 4.65
CA THR A 117 -2.75 -1.51 5.53
C THR A 117 -1.59 -1.31 6.50
N SER A 118 -0.62 -2.22 6.53
CA SER A 118 0.72 -1.91 6.99
C SER A 118 1.40 -1.03 5.94
N SER A 119 1.17 0.27 6.06
CA SER A 119 2.16 1.22 5.58
C SER A 119 3.51 0.78 6.16
N MET A 120 4.43 0.31 5.31
CA MET A 120 5.81 -0.06 5.65
C MET A 120 6.63 1.12 6.21
N THR A 121 5.98 2.26 6.48
CA THR A 121 6.57 3.53 6.90
C THR A 121 6.67 3.69 8.41
N LYS A 122 6.05 2.84 9.23
CA LYS A 122 6.34 2.79 10.68
C LYS A 122 7.52 1.85 10.94
N GLY A 123 8.64 2.08 10.27
CA GLY A 123 9.91 1.53 10.70
C GLY A 123 10.27 2.10 12.09
N ARG A 124 10.91 1.31 12.94
CA ARG A 124 11.51 1.79 14.19
C ARG A 124 12.35 3.03 13.87
N LYS A 125 12.16 4.10 14.64
CA LYS A 125 13.06 5.27 14.55
C LYS A 125 14.40 4.84 15.13
N THR A 126 15.43 4.82 14.29
CA THR A 126 16.81 4.54 14.74
C THR A 126 17.58 5.84 14.87
N THR A 127 18.35 5.96 15.95
CA THR A 127 19.30 7.07 16.16
C THR A 127 20.53 6.91 15.26
N TRP A 128 21.33 7.97 15.11
CA TRP A 128 22.56 7.91 14.32
C TRP A 128 23.58 6.94 14.91
N GLU A 129 23.74 6.93 16.24
CA GLU A 129 24.59 5.99 16.97
C GLU A 129 24.15 4.53 16.79
N GLU A 130 22.84 4.26 16.87
CA GLU A 130 22.29 2.93 16.60
C GLU A 130 22.61 2.48 15.16
N ARG A 131 22.54 3.37 14.17
CA ARG A 131 22.88 3.02 12.77
C ARG A 131 24.36 2.65 12.62
N ILE A 132 25.25 3.36 13.32
CA ILE A 132 26.69 3.05 13.31
C ILE A 132 26.92 1.67 13.91
N GLN A 133 26.30 1.39 15.06
CA GLN A 133 26.44 0.10 15.73
C GLN A 133 25.95 -1.06 14.85
N ILE A 134 24.79 -0.89 14.20
CA ILE A 134 24.21 -1.89 13.29
C ILE A 134 25.13 -2.16 12.09
N VAL A 135 25.74 -1.11 11.53
CA VAL A 135 26.65 -1.24 10.40
C VAL A 135 27.94 -1.95 10.80
N LEU A 136 28.54 -1.60 11.94
CA LEU A 136 29.76 -2.25 12.44
C LEU A 136 29.51 -3.72 12.76
N ASP A 137 28.38 -4.04 13.39
CA ASP A 137 27.96 -5.40 13.69
C ASP A 137 27.77 -6.23 12.40
N CYS A 138 27.10 -5.66 11.38
CA CYS A 138 26.93 -6.31 10.09
C CYS A 138 28.27 -6.53 9.35
N LEU A 139 29.18 -5.55 9.38
CA LEU A 139 30.51 -5.67 8.78
C LEU A 139 31.38 -6.72 9.50
N GLY A 140 31.29 -6.79 10.84
CA GLY A 140 31.95 -7.82 11.65
C GLY A 140 31.47 -9.23 11.33
N ASN A 141 30.17 -9.39 11.07
CA ASN A 141 29.53 -10.68 10.74
C ASN A 141 29.55 -10.99 9.23
N LYS A 142 30.62 -10.61 8.51
CA LYS A 142 30.82 -10.90 7.07
C LYS A 142 29.68 -10.41 6.16
N LYS A 143 29.00 -9.32 6.53
CA LYS A 143 27.85 -8.76 5.81
C LYS A 143 26.60 -9.65 5.81
N ASP A 144 26.36 -10.39 6.89
CA ASP A 144 25.06 -11.04 7.08
C ASP A 144 23.98 -10.00 7.44
N TYR A 145 23.36 -9.47 6.40
CA TYR A 145 22.29 -8.47 6.51
C TYR A 145 20.98 -9.04 7.09
N GLN A 146 20.73 -10.36 6.96
CA GLN A 146 19.52 -10.97 7.49
C GLN A 146 19.61 -11.17 9.00
N GLU A 147 20.76 -11.64 9.49
CA GLU A 147 21.01 -11.77 10.91
C GLU A 147 20.95 -10.41 11.61
N ALA A 148 21.65 -9.39 11.06
CA ALA A 148 21.62 -8.04 11.60
C ALA A 148 20.20 -7.43 11.60
N ALA A 149 19.39 -7.72 10.58
CA ALA A 149 18.00 -7.26 10.50
C ALA A 149 17.13 -7.83 11.63
N ASN A 150 17.32 -9.12 11.94
CA ASN A 150 16.58 -9.80 13.00
C ASN A 150 17.03 -9.31 14.39
N THR A 151 18.33 -9.21 14.63
CA THR A 151 18.92 -8.78 15.91
C THR A 151 18.50 -7.37 16.28
N HIS A 152 18.58 -6.43 15.33
CA HIS A 152 18.29 -5.02 15.58
C HIS A 152 16.83 -4.63 15.31
N GLN A 153 16.01 -5.58 14.86
CA GLN A 153 14.60 -5.37 14.47
C GLN A 153 14.44 -4.23 13.45
N VAL A 154 15.34 -4.19 12.46
CA VAL A 154 15.37 -3.21 11.39
C VAL A 154 15.18 -3.92 10.05
N SER A 155 14.60 -3.24 9.05
CA SER A 155 14.46 -3.82 7.72
C SER A 155 15.83 -4.13 7.10
N TYR A 156 15.95 -5.30 6.48
CA TYR A 156 17.07 -5.68 5.61
C TYR A 156 17.50 -4.55 4.66
N GLN A 157 16.52 -3.90 4.03
CA GLN A 157 16.75 -2.82 3.07
C GLN A 157 17.44 -1.60 3.72
N GLN A 158 17.13 -1.30 4.98
CA GLN A 158 17.73 -0.17 5.69
C GLN A 158 19.20 -0.47 6.03
N ILE A 159 19.50 -1.68 6.50
CA ILE A 159 20.86 -2.10 6.84
C ILE A 159 21.73 -2.09 5.59
N TYR A 160 21.25 -2.67 4.49
CA TYR A 160 21.98 -2.62 3.21
C TYR A 160 22.29 -1.18 2.77
N GLN A 161 21.31 -0.27 2.87
CA GLN A 161 21.51 1.14 2.53
C GLN A 161 22.50 1.84 3.46
N TRP A 162 22.51 1.52 4.75
CA TRP A 162 23.45 2.08 5.72
C TRP A 162 24.87 1.57 5.50
N VAL A 163 25.06 0.26 5.34
CA VAL A 163 26.37 -0.34 5.05
C VAL A 163 26.96 0.24 3.77
N LYS A 164 26.16 0.36 2.70
CA LYS A 164 26.61 0.97 1.46
C LYS A 164 27.06 2.42 1.65
N LYS A 165 26.28 3.24 2.37
CA LYS A 165 26.66 4.63 2.67
C LYS A 165 27.93 4.72 3.50
N TYR A 166 28.12 3.81 4.44
CA TYR A 166 29.31 3.75 5.27
C TYR A 166 30.55 3.38 4.45
N GLU A 167 30.44 2.45 3.50
CA GLU A 167 31.53 2.13 2.57
C GLU A 167 31.89 3.31 1.66
N ASP A 168 30.89 4.08 1.22
CA ASP A 168 31.10 5.21 0.30
C ASP A 168 31.64 6.49 0.99
N GLY A 169 31.29 6.73 2.25
CA GLY A 169 31.60 8.01 2.94
C GLY A 169 31.74 7.93 4.46
N GLY A 170 32.00 6.73 4.99
CA GLY A 170 32.26 6.51 6.41
C GLY A 170 31.09 6.85 7.33
N VAL A 171 31.43 7.18 8.57
CA VAL A 171 30.46 7.46 9.66
C VAL A 171 29.59 8.70 9.34
N ASP A 172 30.16 9.71 8.68
CA ASP A 172 29.47 10.96 8.36
C ASP A 172 28.38 10.79 7.28
N ALA A 173 28.52 9.80 6.40
CA ALA A 173 27.51 9.47 5.39
C ALA A 173 26.24 8.82 5.96
N LEU A 174 26.29 8.31 7.20
CA LEU A 174 25.12 7.76 7.92
C LEU A 174 24.25 8.84 8.57
N LYS A 175 24.75 10.08 8.67
CA LYS A 175 24.02 11.19 9.26
C LYS A 175 22.85 11.60 8.37
N ASP A 176 21.66 11.71 8.94
CA ASP A 176 20.47 12.12 8.18
C ASP A 176 20.57 13.61 7.85
N ARG A 177 20.75 13.94 6.56
CA ARG A 177 20.81 15.32 6.05
C ARG A 177 19.45 15.83 5.54
N ARG A 178 18.36 15.07 5.69
CA ARG A 178 17.03 15.54 5.26
C ARG A 178 16.57 16.71 6.11
N GLY A 179 16.37 17.87 5.47
CA GLY A 179 15.96 19.11 6.14
C GLY A 179 17.10 19.89 6.79
N SER A 180 18.37 19.47 6.61
CA SER A 180 19.55 20.20 7.09
C SER A 180 20.18 20.99 5.93
N THR A 181 19.98 22.31 5.96
CA THR A 181 20.65 23.27 5.09
C THR A 181 22.17 23.31 5.42
N LYS A 182 22.99 23.41 4.36
CA LYS A 182 24.46 23.57 4.21
C LYS A 182 25.36 23.64 5.47
N GLU A 183 26.56 23.06 5.36
CA GLU A 183 27.59 23.06 6.41
C GLU A 183 28.07 24.48 6.77
N GLU A 184 28.38 24.71 8.06
CA GLU A 184 28.79 26.01 8.63
C GLU A 184 30.06 26.62 8.01
N SER A 185 30.82 25.81 7.27
CA SER A 185 31.98 26.19 6.47
C SER A 185 31.62 26.99 5.21
N GLU A 186 30.38 26.88 4.72
CA GLU A 186 29.86 27.62 3.55
C GLU A 186 28.98 28.83 3.94
N LEU A 187 28.74 29.07 5.24
CA LEU A 187 27.85 30.15 5.69
C LEU A 187 28.52 31.51 5.61
N THR A 188 27.83 32.44 4.94
CA THR A 188 28.20 33.86 4.86
C THR A 188 28.09 34.50 6.25
N GLN A 189 28.86 35.55 6.55
CA GLN A 189 28.86 36.21 7.88
C GLN A 189 27.45 36.64 8.32
N GLU A 190 26.61 37.10 7.39
CA GLU A 190 25.23 37.52 7.64
C GLU A 190 24.31 36.35 8.06
N GLU A 191 24.54 35.16 7.51
CA GLU A 191 23.78 33.96 7.84
C GLU A 191 24.14 33.46 9.25
N LYS A 192 25.42 33.56 9.63
CA LYS A 192 25.89 33.26 11.00
C LYS A 192 25.27 34.20 12.03
N ILE A 193 25.22 35.50 11.73
CA ILE A 193 24.60 36.51 12.60
C ILE A 193 23.10 36.22 12.76
N THR A 194 22.39 35.91 11.67
CA THR A 194 20.95 35.59 11.71
C THR A 194 20.67 34.34 12.55
N LEU A 195 21.51 33.31 12.43
CA LEU A 195 21.38 32.07 13.19
C LEU A 195 21.65 32.29 14.68
N GLN A 196 22.65 33.11 15.01
CA GLN A 196 22.93 33.54 16.39
C GLN A 196 21.79 34.37 16.98
N MET A 197 21.25 35.34 16.25
CA MET A 197 20.08 36.13 16.68
C MET A 197 18.89 35.23 16.99
N LYS A 198 18.56 34.29 16.10
CA LYS A 198 17.46 33.34 16.31
C LYS A 198 17.69 32.39 17.49
N LYS A 199 18.95 32.09 17.83
CA LYS A 199 19.30 31.30 19.01
C LYS A 199 19.08 32.13 20.29
N LEU A 200 19.56 33.38 20.29
CA LEU A 200 19.39 34.33 21.38
C LEU A 200 17.92 34.65 21.65
N GLU A 201 17.08 34.80 20.62
CA GLU A 201 15.64 35.03 20.76
C GLU A 201 14.93 33.88 21.49
N ARG A 202 15.21 32.64 21.09
CA ARG A 202 14.64 31.45 21.75
C ARG A 202 15.08 31.34 23.21
N GLU A 203 16.33 31.68 23.49
CA GLU A 203 16.85 31.68 24.86
C GLU A 203 16.21 32.79 25.70
N ASN A 204 16.01 33.98 25.13
CA ASN A 204 15.30 35.07 25.78
C ASN A 204 13.83 34.70 26.07
N GLU A 205 13.15 34.06 25.13
CA GLU A 205 11.77 33.59 25.30
C GLU A 205 11.68 32.53 26.41
N ARG A 206 12.61 31.57 26.45
CA ARG A 206 12.73 30.59 27.53
C ARG A 206 12.93 31.27 28.89
N LEU A 207 13.88 32.21 28.98
CA LEU A 207 14.16 32.94 30.22
C LEU A 207 12.98 33.80 30.67
N ARG A 208 12.21 34.38 29.75
CA ARG A 208 10.97 35.10 30.07
C ARG A 208 9.91 34.17 30.64
N ALA A 209 9.74 32.98 30.06
CA ALA A 209 8.82 31.98 30.57
C ALA A 209 9.22 31.50 31.97
N GLU A 210 10.52 31.28 32.21
CA GLU A 210 11.06 30.88 33.51
C GLU A 210 10.86 31.96 34.58
N ASN A 211 11.15 33.23 34.24
CA ASN A 211 10.86 34.36 35.14
C ASN A 211 9.37 34.52 35.44
N LEU A 212 8.50 34.30 34.45
CA LEU A 212 7.06 34.38 34.64
C LEU A 212 6.56 33.26 35.55
N PHE A 213 7.12 32.06 35.42
CA PHE A 213 6.84 30.94 36.30
C PHE A 213 7.27 31.22 37.74
N LEU A 214 8.49 31.72 37.95
CA LEU A 214 8.99 32.08 39.28
C LEU A 214 8.14 33.16 39.96
N LYS A 215 7.73 34.20 39.23
CA LYS A 215 6.85 35.25 39.75
C LYS A 215 5.48 34.70 40.20
N LYS A 216 4.90 33.77 39.45
CA LYS A 216 3.64 33.12 39.85
C LYS A 216 3.82 32.26 41.10
N LEU A 217 4.97 31.61 41.23
CA LEU A 217 5.29 30.76 42.38
C LEU A 217 5.42 31.60 43.66
N GLU A 218 6.14 32.72 43.60
CA GLU A 218 6.22 33.69 44.71
C GLU A 218 4.84 34.27 45.09
N GLU A 219 3.98 34.55 44.10
CA GLU A 219 2.64 35.06 44.37
C GLU A 219 1.77 34.04 45.11
N ILE A 220 1.89 32.76 44.76
CA ILE A 220 1.20 31.66 45.46
C ILE A 220 1.72 31.53 46.89
N GLU A 221 3.04 31.56 47.10
CA GLU A 221 3.65 31.47 48.44
C GLU A 221 3.27 32.66 49.33
N ARG A 222 3.17 33.88 48.77
CA ARG A 222 2.69 35.06 49.52
C ARG A 222 1.20 35.01 49.86
N ARG A 223 0.37 34.29 49.10
CA ARG A 223 -1.05 34.06 49.41
C ARG A 223 -1.28 32.96 50.44
N GLN A 224 -0.29 32.10 50.67
CA GLN A 224 -0.35 31.00 51.65
C GLN A 224 0.24 31.36 53.02
N LYS A 225 0.88 32.52 53.15
CA LYS A 225 1.27 33.15 54.42
C LYS A 225 0.20 34.12 54.89
#